data_AF-A0AB37WNG8-F1
#
_entry.id   AF-A0AB37WNG8-F1
#
_cell.length_a   1.000
_cell.length_b   1.000
_cell.length_c   1.000
_cell.angle_alpha   90.00
_cell.angle_beta   90.00
_cell.angle_gamma   90.00
#
_symmetry.space_group_name_H-M   'P 1'
#
loop_
_entity.id
_entity.type
_entity.pdbx_description
1 polymer ?
#
loop_
_entity_poly.entity_id
_entity_poly.type
_entity_poly.pdbx_seq_one_letter_code
_entity_poly.pdbx_strand_id
1 'polypeptide(L)'
;MAHIPPYPLYNRTYNLYRLSPLHCHDTPLLLEASLRTHAKRLKEQLKGDNVRGVQVDFAGAEDTAKLGPLDECSWEMIGDEDAWIDRHRQSIDVDASHLSSLSQLSPDRARGLQVSLEYEKQTYNALLLRDPGVTSSPKGFTSLPLLLVKMPGPIRDIFLNYLRTTFDAYVAPLKLPSPIITSSLETYLKHLSARYSTQSIQDIIRQLHIQLAFPNSTTILKHVEITIAGADISGFVDRGRLLKDTRNKPFTAALSTYLKQHLALDISHPKVQISRIACNSFHLGTERLKLVAPDPLADTSFSDEGGMSQDASASELAVQELYTSLVREAAGSGKFLPEDMSKASKEETLSPTASAQAGRRKRAISTAAVDSNNKKTKARAKESDRKINGNDDMIGV
;
A
#
# COMPACT_ATOMS: atom_id res chain seq x y z
N MET A 1 -14.38 32.26 3.02
CA MET A 1 -13.04 31.65 3.22
C MET A 1 -12.80 30.70 2.06
N ALA A 2 -11.72 30.92 1.30
CA ALA A 2 -11.36 30.02 0.21
C ALA A 2 -11.10 28.61 0.78
N HIS A 3 -11.76 27.60 0.22
CA HIS A 3 -11.71 26.24 0.72
C HIS A 3 -10.40 25.57 0.30
N ILE A 4 -9.46 25.40 1.24
CA ILE A 4 -8.22 24.66 0.99
C ILE A 4 -8.58 23.20 0.67
N PRO A 5 -8.10 22.63 -0.44
CA PRO A 5 -8.38 21.23 -0.77
C PRO A 5 -7.76 20.29 0.28
N PRO A 6 -8.41 19.15 0.58
CA PRO A 6 -7.86 18.19 1.53
C PRO A 6 -6.50 17.68 1.05
N TYR A 7 -5.59 17.43 2.00
CA TYR A 7 -4.27 16.88 1.71
C TYR A 7 -4.40 15.60 0.87
N PRO A 8 -3.58 15.40 -0.19
CA PRO A 8 -3.76 14.33 -1.18
C PRO A 8 -3.84 12.91 -0.62
N LEU A 9 -3.27 12.64 0.56
CA LEU A 9 -3.34 11.35 1.22
C LEU A 9 -4.75 11.00 1.74
N TYR A 10 -5.60 12.00 1.99
CA TYR A 10 -6.90 11.83 2.62
C TYR A 10 -8.05 11.61 1.64
N ASN A 11 -9.12 11.04 2.16
CA ASN A 11 -10.41 10.81 1.51
C ASN A 11 -10.34 10.01 0.20
N ARG A 12 -9.27 9.23 0.04
CA ARG A 12 -9.02 8.39 -1.15
C ARG A 12 -8.60 7.00 -0.74
N THR A 13 -9.04 6.00 -1.50
CA THR A 13 -8.60 4.62 -1.32
C THR A 13 -7.50 4.30 -2.31
N TYR A 14 -6.37 3.86 -1.78
CA TYR A 14 -5.16 3.51 -2.50
C TYR A 14 -4.90 2.01 -2.47
N ASN A 15 -4.29 1.51 -3.55
CA ASN A 15 -3.57 0.24 -3.55
C ASN A 15 -2.14 0.50 -3.09
N LEU A 16 -1.59 -0.42 -2.30
CA LEU A 16 -0.27 -0.29 -1.69
C LEU A 16 0.80 -1.03 -2.50
N TYR A 17 1.92 -0.37 -2.74
CA TYR A 17 3.10 -0.93 -3.40
C TYR A 17 4.38 -0.54 -2.65
N ARG A 18 5.38 -1.42 -2.73
CA ARG A 18 6.78 -1.12 -2.42
C ARG A 18 7.49 -0.71 -3.69
N LEU A 19 8.35 0.30 -3.57
CA LEU A 19 9.15 0.84 -4.65
C LEU A 19 10.62 0.82 -4.24
N SER A 20 11.49 0.22 -5.04
CA SER A 20 12.94 0.36 -4.83
C SER A 20 13.37 1.80 -5.09
N PRO A 21 14.56 2.23 -4.59
CA PRO A 21 15.09 3.55 -4.93
C PRO A 21 15.08 3.77 -6.44
N LEU A 22 14.60 4.93 -6.87
CA LEU A 22 14.46 5.30 -8.27
C LEU A 22 15.83 5.72 -8.80
N HIS A 23 16.33 5.07 -9.85
CA HIS A 23 17.59 5.46 -10.48
C HIS A 23 17.42 6.78 -11.21
N CYS A 24 18.16 7.79 -10.75
CA CYS A 24 18.06 9.17 -11.22
C CYS A 24 19.37 9.64 -11.85
N HIS A 25 20.20 8.75 -12.41
CA HIS A 25 21.49 9.07 -13.05
C HIS A 25 22.21 10.25 -12.34
N ASP A 26 22.52 11.32 -13.06
CA ASP A 26 23.12 12.55 -12.54
C ASP A 26 22.10 13.68 -12.28
N THR A 27 20.82 13.48 -12.60
CA THR A 27 19.78 14.51 -12.49
C THR A 27 18.78 14.17 -11.39
N PRO A 28 18.77 14.89 -10.25
CA PRO A 28 17.83 14.62 -9.18
C PRO A 28 16.36 14.64 -9.65
N LEU A 29 15.59 13.64 -9.26
CA LEU A 29 14.18 13.49 -9.65
C LEU A 29 13.31 14.62 -9.10
N LEU A 30 13.59 15.09 -7.88
CA LEU A 30 12.80 16.10 -7.17
C LEU A 30 13.01 17.52 -7.72
N LEU A 31 13.75 17.70 -8.82
CA LEU A 31 13.86 18.97 -9.52
C LEU A 31 12.63 19.21 -10.41
N GLU A 32 12.13 20.43 -10.42
CA GLU A 32 10.94 20.79 -11.19
C GLU A 32 11.06 20.49 -12.70
N ALA A 33 12.24 20.70 -13.28
CA ALA A 33 12.51 20.38 -14.68
C ALA A 33 12.42 18.86 -14.97
N SER A 34 12.93 18.03 -14.05
CA SER A 34 12.83 16.57 -14.13
C SER A 34 11.36 16.13 -14.05
N LEU A 35 10.61 16.67 -13.08
CA LEU A 35 9.19 16.37 -12.90
C LEU A 35 8.36 16.71 -14.14
N ARG A 36 8.53 17.90 -14.72
CA ARG A 36 7.85 18.30 -15.97
C ARG A 36 8.19 17.37 -17.13
N THR A 37 9.45 16.94 -17.24
CA THR A 37 9.90 16.00 -18.27
C THR A 37 9.23 14.63 -18.11
N HIS A 38 9.18 14.10 -16.89
CA HIS A 38 8.52 12.82 -16.62
C HIS A 38 6.99 12.89 -16.79
N ALA A 39 6.36 14.01 -16.42
CA ALA A 39 4.95 14.24 -16.65
C ALA A 39 4.61 14.20 -18.16
N LYS A 40 5.41 14.89 -18.99
CA LYS A 40 5.25 14.85 -20.45
C LYS A 40 5.43 13.45 -21.03
N ARG A 41 6.48 12.72 -20.62
CA ARG A 41 6.75 11.35 -21.09
C ARG A 41 5.64 10.37 -20.71
N LEU A 42 5.18 10.42 -19.47
CA LEU A 42 4.07 9.57 -19.02
C LEU A 42 2.77 9.91 -19.77
N LYS A 43 2.48 11.20 -19.99
CA LYS A 43 1.35 11.67 -20.81
C LYS A 43 1.42 11.12 -22.23
N GLU A 44 2.59 11.17 -22.86
CA GLU A 44 2.82 10.64 -24.21
C GLU A 44 2.64 9.12 -24.27
N GLN A 45 3.08 8.37 -23.25
CA GLN A 45 2.84 6.93 -23.19
C GLN A 45 1.36 6.59 -23.02
N LEU A 46 0.66 7.26 -22.10
CA LEU A 46 -0.78 7.05 -21.89
C LEU A 46 -1.61 7.45 -23.12
N LYS A 47 -1.19 8.47 -23.88
CA LYS A 47 -1.81 8.83 -25.17
C LYS A 47 -1.44 7.87 -26.30
N GLY A 48 -0.18 7.45 -26.37
CA GLY A 48 0.37 6.63 -27.45
C GLY A 48 -0.10 5.18 -27.41
N ASP A 49 -0.37 4.62 -26.24
CA ASP A 49 -0.92 3.26 -26.10
C ASP A 49 -2.38 3.19 -26.60
N ASN A 50 -3.11 4.32 -26.57
CA ASN A 50 -4.43 4.43 -27.22
C ASN A 50 -4.34 4.50 -28.77
N VAL A 51 -3.18 4.86 -29.35
CA VAL A 51 -3.03 5.13 -30.80
C VAL A 51 -2.47 3.94 -31.59
N ARG A 52 -1.80 2.97 -30.95
CA ARG A 52 -1.12 1.89 -31.68
C ARG A 52 -1.97 0.65 -31.97
N GLY A 53 -3.22 0.55 -31.52
CA GLY A 53 -4.10 -0.57 -31.87
C GLY A 53 -3.54 -1.96 -31.52
N VAL A 54 -2.49 -2.04 -30.71
CA VAL A 54 -1.98 -3.29 -30.16
C VAL A 54 -2.83 -3.58 -28.94
N GLN A 55 -4.00 -4.16 -29.22
CA GLN A 55 -4.84 -4.83 -28.24
C GLN A 55 -4.04 -6.02 -27.69
N VAL A 56 -3.17 -5.77 -26.70
CA VAL A 56 -2.55 -6.83 -25.90
C VAL A 56 -3.65 -7.34 -24.97
N ASP A 57 -4.51 -8.25 -25.46
CA ASP A 57 -5.52 -9.02 -24.71
C ASP A 57 -5.99 -8.38 -23.40
N PHE A 58 -6.52 -7.15 -23.48
CA PHE A 58 -7.03 -6.46 -22.30
C PHE A 58 -8.47 -6.89 -22.08
N ALA A 59 -8.68 -7.79 -21.12
CA ALA A 59 -9.98 -7.97 -20.46
C ALA A 59 -10.50 -6.68 -19.76
N GLY A 60 -9.79 -5.54 -19.89
CA GLY A 60 -10.16 -4.22 -19.34
C GLY A 60 -10.29 -3.10 -20.39
N ALA A 61 -10.38 -3.41 -21.69
CA ALA A 61 -10.53 -2.39 -22.75
C ALA A 61 -11.82 -1.56 -22.62
N GLU A 62 -12.88 -2.11 -22.02
CA GLU A 62 -14.09 -1.34 -21.72
C GLU A 62 -13.86 -0.24 -20.67
N ASP A 63 -12.98 -0.49 -19.68
CA ASP A 63 -12.77 0.42 -18.57
C ASP A 63 -11.94 1.64 -18.98
N THR A 64 -11.02 1.49 -19.94
CA THR A 64 -10.25 2.62 -20.50
C THR A 64 -11.03 3.42 -21.53
N ALA A 65 -11.86 2.77 -22.35
CA ALA A 65 -12.67 3.45 -23.36
C ALA A 65 -13.67 4.46 -22.76
N LYS A 66 -14.12 4.23 -21.52
CA LYS A 66 -15.08 5.10 -20.83
C LYS A 66 -14.46 6.41 -20.30
N LEU A 67 -13.13 6.49 -20.18
CA LEU A 67 -12.41 7.56 -19.48
C LEU A 67 -12.34 8.88 -20.25
N GLY A 68 -12.47 8.83 -21.58
CA GLY A 68 -12.22 9.98 -22.44
C GLY A 68 -10.71 10.24 -22.64
N PRO A 69 -10.35 11.33 -23.34
CA PRO A 69 -8.96 11.72 -23.53
C PRO A 69 -8.30 12.13 -22.21
N LEU A 70 -6.97 11.95 -22.15
CA LEU A 70 -6.14 12.47 -21.07
C LEU A 70 -5.85 13.96 -21.31
N ASP A 71 -6.41 14.80 -20.46
CA ASP A 71 -6.28 16.26 -20.53
C ASP A 71 -4.94 16.70 -19.94
N GLU A 72 -4.65 16.29 -18.70
CA GLU A 72 -3.47 16.70 -17.95
C GLU A 72 -2.76 15.54 -17.24
N CYS A 73 -1.43 15.64 -17.15
CA CYS A 73 -0.60 14.80 -16.31
C CYS A 73 0.41 15.71 -15.63
N SER A 74 0.43 15.71 -14.29
CA SER A 74 1.33 16.53 -13.49
C SER A 74 2.09 15.69 -12.47
N TRP A 75 3.31 16.12 -12.18
CA TRP A 75 4.20 15.55 -11.18
C TRP A 75 4.63 16.68 -10.27
N GLU A 76 4.30 16.59 -8.98
CA GLU A 76 4.52 17.66 -8.02
C GLU A 76 5.17 17.12 -6.74
N MET A 77 6.07 17.91 -6.14
CA MET A 77 6.56 17.60 -4.81
C MET A 77 5.46 17.82 -3.77
N ILE A 78 5.38 16.90 -2.81
CA ILE A 78 4.46 17.00 -1.68
C ILE A 78 5.24 17.08 -0.37
N GLY A 79 4.89 18.08 0.43
CA GLY A 79 5.37 18.25 1.81
C GLY A 79 4.49 17.50 2.81
N ASP A 80 4.61 17.87 4.08
CA ASP A 80 3.64 17.52 5.10
C ASP A 80 2.34 18.31 4.95
N GLU A 81 1.40 18.05 5.86
CA GLU A 81 0.08 18.67 5.90
C GLU A 81 0.18 20.19 6.07
N ASP A 82 1.08 20.68 6.91
CA ASP A 82 1.31 22.11 7.16
C ASP A 82 1.83 22.82 5.90
N ALA A 83 2.85 22.25 5.25
CA ALA A 83 3.37 22.81 4.00
C ALA A 83 2.33 22.79 2.87
N TRP A 84 1.40 21.84 2.88
CA TRP A 84 0.27 21.82 1.95
C TRP A 84 -0.69 22.97 2.19
N ILE A 85 -1.06 23.21 3.45
CA ILE A 85 -1.94 24.32 3.85
C ILE A 85 -1.30 25.66 3.49
N ASP A 86 -0.02 25.84 3.81
CA ASP A 86 0.73 27.07 3.53
C ASP A 86 0.81 27.37 2.04
N ARG A 87 1.14 26.35 1.22
CA ARG A 87 1.18 26.48 -0.25
C ARG A 87 -0.15 26.96 -0.82
N HIS A 88 -1.26 26.44 -0.31
CA HIS A 88 -2.59 26.83 -0.80
C HIS A 88 -2.99 28.22 -0.33
N ARG A 89 -2.68 28.59 0.92
CA ARG A 89 -2.90 29.96 1.40
C ARG A 89 -2.15 30.99 0.56
N GLN A 90 -0.90 30.70 0.20
CA GLN A 90 -0.09 31.55 -0.69
C GLN A 90 -0.66 31.71 -2.09
N SER A 91 -1.32 30.68 -2.63
CA SER A 91 -1.96 30.77 -3.96
C SER A 91 -3.21 31.65 -3.97
N ILE A 92 -3.80 31.90 -2.80
CA ILE A 92 -5.06 32.63 -2.63
C ILE A 92 -4.79 34.11 -2.27
N ASP A 93 -3.74 34.39 -1.49
CA ASP A 93 -3.43 35.73 -1.00
C ASP A 93 -2.08 36.24 -1.54
N VAL A 94 -2.13 37.25 -2.41
CA VAL A 94 -0.97 37.83 -3.11
C VAL A 94 -0.12 38.71 -2.18
N ASP A 95 -0.70 39.23 -1.09
CA ASP A 95 -0.03 40.14 -0.14
C ASP A 95 0.71 39.40 1.01
N ALA A 96 0.53 38.08 1.14
CA ALA A 96 1.26 37.22 2.07
C ALA A 96 2.71 36.90 1.62
N SER A 97 3.24 37.70 0.69
CA SER A 97 4.52 37.52 0.00
C SER A 97 5.77 37.79 0.85
N HIS A 98 5.66 38.04 2.16
CA HIS A 98 6.82 38.30 3.05
C HIS A 98 7.35 37.05 3.79
N LEU A 99 6.62 35.93 3.81
CA LEU A 99 7.11 34.62 4.30
C LEU A 99 7.74 33.76 3.18
N SER A 100 7.84 34.34 1.98
CA SER A 100 8.02 33.69 0.67
C SER A 100 9.33 32.94 0.44
N SER A 101 10.33 33.05 1.33
CA SER A 101 11.61 32.35 1.20
C SER A 101 11.79 31.17 2.16
N LEU A 102 10.90 30.98 3.14
CA LEU A 102 10.97 29.89 4.12
C LEU A 102 10.07 28.69 3.78
N SER A 103 9.03 28.89 2.96
CA SER A 103 8.03 27.86 2.63
C SER A 103 8.28 27.14 1.29
N GLN A 104 9.35 27.49 0.56
CA GLN A 104 9.67 26.79 -0.68
C GLN A 104 10.12 25.36 -0.34
N LEU A 105 9.30 24.38 -0.70
CA LEU A 105 9.55 22.96 -0.45
C LEU A 105 10.90 22.55 -1.05
N SER A 106 11.90 22.43 -0.18
CA SER A 106 13.21 21.88 -0.55
C SER A 106 13.10 20.38 -0.83
N PRO A 107 13.84 19.86 -1.82
CA PRO A 107 13.87 18.43 -2.11
C PRO A 107 14.30 17.58 -0.91
N ASP A 108 15.03 18.12 0.07
CA ASP A 108 15.44 17.37 1.27
C ASP A 108 14.31 17.23 2.30
N ARG A 109 13.41 18.22 2.36
CA ARG A 109 12.26 18.23 3.27
C ARG A 109 11.00 17.63 2.66
N ALA A 110 10.98 17.42 1.34
CA ALA A 110 9.84 16.84 0.65
C ALA A 110 9.51 15.43 1.20
N ARG A 111 8.24 15.25 1.57
CA ARG A 111 7.66 13.97 2.00
C ARG A 111 7.50 13.01 0.81
N GLY A 112 7.43 13.53 -0.41
CA GLY A 112 7.42 12.68 -1.60
C GLY A 112 7.04 13.39 -2.89
N LEU A 113 6.40 12.62 -3.79
CA LEU A 113 5.85 13.08 -5.05
C LEU A 113 4.38 12.69 -5.18
N GLN A 114 3.58 13.60 -5.72
CA GLN A 114 2.24 13.34 -6.21
C GLN A 114 2.27 13.30 -7.74
N VAL A 115 1.66 12.26 -8.31
CA VAL A 115 1.36 12.16 -9.74
C VAL A 115 -0.14 12.26 -9.90
N SER A 116 -0.62 13.23 -10.67
CA SER A 116 -2.03 13.41 -10.99
C SER A 116 -2.26 13.17 -12.48
N LEU A 117 -3.33 12.44 -12.80
CA LEU A 117 -3.81 12.19 -14.15
C LEU A 117 -5.24 12.69 -14.25
N GLU A 118 -5.48 13.68 -15.09
CA GLU A 118 -6.79 14.28 -15.30
C GLU A 118 -7.33 13.83 -16.65
N TYR A 119 -8.33 12.95 -16.60
CA TYR A 119 -9.13 12.59 -17.76
C TYR A 119 -10.42 13.38 -17.75
N GLU A 120 -11.04 13.50 -18.92
CA GLU A 120 -12.30 14.25 -19.14
C GLU A 120 -13.37 13.97 -18.06
N LYS A 121 -13.51 12.71 -17.63
CA LYS A 121 -14.57 12.29 -16.69
C LYS A 121 -14.07 11.99 -15.28
N GLN A 122 -12.77 11.80 -15.08
CA GLN A 122 -12.24 11.33 -13.81
C GLN A 122 -10.78 11.69 -13.59
N THR A 123 -10.45 11.97 -12.33
CA THR A 123 -9.07 12.17 -11.89
C THR A 123 -8.54 10.94 -11.16
N TYR A 124 -7.31 10.58 -11.49
CA TYR A 124 -6.55 9.52 -10.83
C TYR A 124 -5.27 10.08 -10.26
N ASN A 125 -4.75 9.42 -9.23
CA ASN A 125 -3.52 9.88 -8.61
C ASN A 125 -2.69 8.74 -8.04
N ALA A 126 -1.40 9.01 -7.93
CA ALA A 126 -0.45 8.20 -7.20
C ALA A 126 0.41 9.07 -6.27
N LEU A 127 0.83 8.51 -5.15
CA LEU A 127 1.73 9.16 -4.18
C LEU A 127 2.95 8.26 -3.99
N LEU A 128 4.14 8.80 -4.21
CA LEU A 128 5.42 8.17 -3.90
C LEU A 128 5.94 8.85 -2.64
N LEU A 129 6.03 8.12 -1.53
CA LEU A 129 6.15 8.68 -0.19
C LEU A 129 7.39 8.16 0.53
N ARG A 130 7.98 9.02 1.35
CA ARG A 130 9.11 8.73 2.24
C ARG A 130 9.02 9.51 3.54
N ASP A 131 9.79 9.08 4.53
CA ASP A 131 10.01 9.86 5.74
C ASP A 131 11.34 10.62 5.56
N PRO A 132 11.33 11.95 5.39
CA PRO A 132 12.56 12.71 5.14
C PRO A 132 13.54 12.66 6.33
N GLY A 133 13.08 12.41 7.55
CA GLY A 133 13.94 12.30 8.73
C GLY A 133 14.63 10.93 8.88
N VAL A 134 14.12 9.90 8.19
CA VAL A 134 14.58 8.50 8.34
C VAL A 134 15.10 7.89 7.04
N THR A 135 14.58 8.33 5.90
CA THR A 135 14.85 7.71 4.60
C THR A 135 16.10 8.31 3.97
N SER A 136 17.18 7.52 3.93
CA SER A 136 18.38 7.89 3.18
C SER A 136 18.28 7.41 1.72
N SER A 137 18.82 8.22 0.80
CA SER A 137 18.89 7.87 -0.62
C SER A 137 20.34 7.56 -1.02
N PRO A 138 20.60 6.42 -1.69
CA PRO A 138 21.91 6.14 -2.27
C PRO A 138 22.30 7.19 -3.31
N LYS A 139 23.61 7.36 -3.56
CA LYS A 139 24.10 8.28 -4.57
C LYS A 139 23.55 7.92 -5.96
N GLY A 140 22.96 8.89 -6.66
CA GLY A 140 22.33 8.67 -7.97
C GLY A 140 20.93 8.05 -7.91
N PHE A 141 20.38 7.83 -6.71
CA PHE A 141 19.04 7.29 -6.51
C PHE A 141 18.17 8.23 -5.67
N THR A 142 16.85 8.12 -5.81
CA THR A 142 15.87 8.78 -4.96
C THR A 142 15.01 7.73 -4.26
N SER A 143 15.12 7.60 -2.94
CA SER A 143 14.35 6.63 -2.15
C SER A 143 12.94 7.15 -1.82
N LEU A 144 11.91 6.51 -2.40
CA LEU A 144 10.48 6.77 -2.13
C LEU A 144 9.76 5.42 -1.92
N PRO A 145 10.01 4.75 -0.79
CA PRO A 145 9.70 3.32 -0.64
C PRO A 145 8.21 2.97 -0.69
N LEU A 146 7.33 3.88 -0.26
CA LEU A 146 5.89 3.65 -0.21
C LEU A 146 5.20 4.26 -1.44
N LEU A 147 4.58 3.42 -2.25
CA LEU A 147 3.80 3.84 -3.42
C LEU A 147 2.31 3.56 -3.21
N LEU A 148 1.50 4.61 -3.23
CA LEU A 148 0.04 4.57 -3.13
C LEU A 148 -0.56 4.86 -4.51
N VAL A 149 -1.41 3.98 -5.03
CA VAL A 149 -1.98 4.15 -6.39
C VAL A 149 -3.50 4.04 -6.39
N LYS A 150 -4.16 5.08 -6.91
CA LYS A 150 -5.59 5.14 -7.18
C LYS A 150 -5.80 5.33 -8.69
N MET A 151 -5.76 4.22 -9.42
CA MET A 151 -5.95 4.14 -10.88
C MET A 151 -6.68 2.83 -11.24
N PRO A 152 -7.44 2.76 -12.35
CA PRO A 152 -7.97 1.52 -12.91
C PRO A 152 -6.83 0.58 -13.33
N GLY A 153 -7.14 -0.72 -13.45
CA GLY A 153 -6.16 -1.77 -13.77
C GLY A 153 -5.22 -1.42 -14.94
N PRO A 154 -5.74 -1.10 -16.14
CA PRO A 154 -4.90 -0.82 -17.30
C PRO A 154 -3.99 0.41 -17.13
N ILE A 155 -4.51 1.53 -16.63
CA ILE A 155 -3.70 2.75 -16.39
C ILE A 155 -2.65 2.49 -15.34
N ARG A 156 -3.02 1.79 -14.27
CA ARG A 156 -2.11 1.39 -13.21
C ARG A 156 -0.96 0.58 -13.78
N ASP A 157 -1.23 -0.39 -14.65
CA ASP A 157 -0.19 -1.25 -15.20
C ASP A 157 0.78 -0.47 -16.10
N ILE A 158 0.29 0.47 -16.92
CA ILE A 158 1.15 1.39 -17.69
C ILE A 158 1.99 2.26 -16.75
N PHE A 159 1.40 2.84 -15.72
CA PHE A 159 2.11 3.69 -14.76
C PHE A 159 3.18 2.90 -13.99
N LEU A 160 2.87 1.70 -13.49
CA LEU A 160 3.83 0.86 -12.80
C LEU A 160 4.94 0.39 -13.75
N ASN A 161 4.63 0.09 -15.02
CA ASN A 161 5.63 -0.25 -16.02
C ASN A 161 6.54 0.95 -16.33
N TYR A 162 5.98 2.15 -16.47
CA TYR A 162 6.76 3.38 -16.65
C TYR A 162 7.76 3.59 -15.53
N LEU A 163 7.35 3.38 -14.27
CA LEU A 163 8.27 3.46 -13.13
C LEU A 163 9.39 2.42 -13.23
N ARG A 164 9.06 1.18 -13.60
CA ARG A 164 10.05 0.10 -13.75
C ARG A 164 11.07 0.40 -14.84
N THR A 165 10.63 0.83 -16.02
CA THR A 165 11.53 1.00 -17.17
C THR A 165 12.29 2.32 -17.15
N THR A 166 11.68 3.39 -16.63
CA THR A 166 12.28 4.74 -16.69
C THR A 166 13.30 4.95 -15.57
N PHE A 167 13.05 4.37 -14.40
CA PHE A 167 13.89 4.54 -13.22
C PHE A 167 14.64 3.27 -12.81
N ASP A 168 14.62 2.23 -13.65
CA ASP A 168 15.21 0.92 -13.34
C ASP A 168 14.85 0.43 -11.93
N ALA A 169 13.55 0.54 -11.61
CA ALA A 169 13.04 0.36 -10.26
C ALA A 169 12.18 -0.89 -10.16
N TYR A 170 12.31 -1.62 -9.06
CA TYR A 170 11.44 -2.74 -8.74
C TYR A 170 10.17 -2.24 -8.04
N VAL A 171 9.01 -2.65 -8.56
CA VAL A 171 7.69 -2.34 -8.00
C VAL A 171 6.98 -3.64 -7.65
N ALA A 172 6.65 -3.82 -6.37
CA ALA A 172 5.91 -4.99 -5.88
C ALA A 172 4.70 -4.58 -5.03
N PRO A 173 3.58 -5.34 -5.05
CA PRO A 173 2.47 -5.12 -4.13
C PRO A 173 2.93 -5.18 -2.66
N LEU A 174 2.50 -4.20 -1.86
CA LEU A 174 2.75 -4.18 -0.42
C LEU A 174 1.60 -4.86 0.31
N LYS A 175 1.83 -6.11 0.73
CA LYS A 175 0.90 -6.87 1.56
C LYS A 175 1.20 -6.62 3.03
N LEU A 176 0.35 -5.84 3.70
CA LEU A 176 0.43 -5.55 5.12
C LEU A 176 0.12 -6.80 5.96
N PRO A 177 1.06 -7.27 6.79
CA PRO A 177 0.84 -8.35 7.72
C PRO A 177 -0.21 -8.00 8.79
N SER A 178 -0.92 -9.02 9.29
CA SER A 178 -1.89 -8.88 10.39
C SER A 178 -1.32 -8.14 11.63
N PRO A 179 -0.06 -8.35 12.06
CA PRO A 179 0.53 -7.58 13.17
C PRO A 179 0.57 -6.07 12.92
N ILE A 180 0.83 -5.63 11.70
CA ILE A 180 0.89 -4.21 11.36
C ILE A 180 -0.50 -3.60 11.41
N ILE A 181 -1.47 -4.25 10.76
CA ILE A 181 -2.87 -3.82 10.77
C ILE A 181 -3.39 -3.69 12.21
N THR A 182 -3.08 -4.68 13.06
CA THR A 182 -3.45 -4.69 14.47
C THR A 182 -2.74 -3.57 15.25
N SER A 183 -1.41 -3.44 15.08
CA SER A 183 -0.63 -2.40 15.76
C SER A 183 -1.09 -0.99 15.38
N SER A 184 -1.50 -0.78 14.12
CA SER A 184 -2.05 0.50 13.67
C SER A 184 -3.30 0.90 14.44
N LEU A 185 -4.23 -0.05 14.69
CA LEU A 185 -5.40 0.21 15.52
C LEU A 185 -5.02 0.50 16.97
N GLU A 186 -4.13 -0.30 17.56
CA GLU A 186 -3.69 -0.12 18.94
C GLU A 186 -2.99 1.23 19.16
N THR A 187 -2.11 1.62 18.24
CA THR A 187 -1.47 2.94 18.24
C THR A 187 -2.51 4.05 18.14
N TYR A 188 -3.50 3.90 17.26
CA TYR A 188 -4.56 4.90 17.11
C TYR A 188 -5.39 5.07 18.40
N LEU A 189 -5.81 3.95 19.00
CA LEU A 189 -6.53 3.95 20.27
C LEU A 189 -5.67 4.46 21.43
N LYS A 190 -4.35 4.25 21.40
CA LYS A 190 -3.41 4.76 22.41
C LYS A 190 -3.37 6.28 22.41
N HIS A 191 -3.32 6.93 21.26
CA HIS A 191 -3.37 8.40 21.16
C HIS A 191 -4.70 8.95 21.68
N LEU A 192 -5.82 8.35 21.24
CA LEU A 192 -7.17 8.77 21.69
C LEU A 192 -7.46 8.50 23.18
N SER A 193 -6.69 7.62 23.81
CA SER A 193 -6.83 7.30 25.25
C SER A 193 -5.70 7.86 26.11
N ALA A 194 -4.87 8.74 25.54
CA ALA A 194 -3.85 9.47 26.27
C ALA A 194 -4.47 10.51 27.21
N ARG A 195 -3.83 10.78 28.35
CA ARG A 195 -4.36 11.72 29.36
C ARG A 195 -4.47 13.17 28.86
N TYR A 196 -3.63 13.52 27.90
CA TYR A 196 -3.59 14.84 27.25
C TYR A 196 -4.33 14.86 25.91
N SER A 197 -5.09 13.79 25.59
CA SER A 197 -5.88 13.75 24.36
C SER A 197 -6.99 14.79 24.43
N THR A 198 -7.06 15.62 23.39
CA THR A 198 -8.17 16.56 23.17
C THR A 198 -9.43 15.90 22.62
N GLN A 199 -9.33 14.63 22.21
CA GLN A 199 -10.40 13.85 21.57
C GLN A 199 -10.66 12.55 22.35
N SER A 200 -11.93 12.14 22.43
CA SER A 200 -12.28 10.82 22.99
C SER A 200 -12.38 9.74 21.90
N ILE A 201 -12.27 8.47 22.29
CA ILE A 201 -12.44 7.33 21.37
C ILE A 201 -13.83 7.36 20.71
N GLN A 202 -14.88 7.63 21.48
CA GLN A 202 -16.26 7.52 20.99
C GLN A 202 -16.61 8.65 19.99
N ASP A 203 -16.01 9.83 20.15
CA ASP A 203 -16.24 10.97 19.25
C ASP A 203 -15.67 10.68 17.86
N ILE A 204 -14.50 10.03 17.81
CA ILE A 204 -13.74 9.77 16.59
C ILE A 204 -14.14 8.43 15.95
N ILE A 205 -14.29 7.38 16.75
CA ILE A 205 -14.61 6.02 16.29
C ILE A 205 -16.04 5.66 16.69
N ARG A 206 -16.99 5.96 15.79
CA ARG A 206 -18.42 5.62 16.01
C ARG A 206 -18.71 4.13 15.87
N GLN A 207 -17.94 3.45 15.02
CA GLN A 207 -18.10 2.03 14.73
C GLN A 207 -16.77 1.46 14.26
N LEU A 208 -16.46 0.24 14.72
CA LEU A 208 -15.24 -0.47 14.39
C LEU A 208 -15.57 -1.81 13.72
N HIS A 209 -15.01 -2.02 12.55
CA HIS A 209 -15.12 -3.25 11.78
C HIS A 209 -13.77 -3.97 11.74
N ILE A 210 -13.76 -5.24 12.12
CA ILE A 210 -12.58 -6.10 12.10
C ILE A 210 -12.90 -7.33 11.26
N GLN A 211 -12.17 -7.52 10.17
CA GLN A 211 -12.33 -8.68 9.29
C GLN A 211 -11.23 -9.69 9.54
N LEU A 212 -11.64 -10.88 9.96
CA LEU A 212 -10.81 -12.06 10.06
C LEU A 212 -10.78 -12.80 8.71
N ALA A 213 -9.62 -13.36 8.37
CA ALA A 213 -9.43 -14.23 7.22
C ALA A 213 -8.77 -15.55 7.63
N PHE A 214 -9.03 -16.59 6.83
CA PHE A 214 -8.59 -17.96 7.10
C PHE A 214 -7.88 -18.59 5.89
N PRO A 215 -6.82 -17.95 5.35
CA PRO A 215 -6.28 -18.25 4.02
C PRO A 215 -5.86 -19.72 3.83
N ASN A 216 -5.40 -20.38 4.90
CA ASN A 216 -4.90 -21.76 4.86
C ASN A 216 -5.77 -22.75 5.64
N SER A 217 -6.96 -22.34 6.09
CA SER A 217 -7.82 -23.20 6.92
C SER A 217 -9.02 -23.75 6.16
N THR A 218 -9.69 -22.92 5.36
CA THR A 218 -10.90 -23.32 4.64
C THR A 218 -11.03 -22.61 3.30
N THR A 219 -11.61 -23.27 2.32
CA THR A 219 -11.99 -22.66 1.03
C THR A 219 -13.43 -22.15 1.02
N ILE A 220 -14.24 -22.59 1.99
CA ILE A 220 -15.67 -22.29 2.10
C ILE A 220 -15.90 -20.97 2.82
N LEU A 221 -15.26 -20.78 3.99
CA LEU A 221 -15.36 -19.56 4.78
C LEU A 221 -14.14 -18.68 4.52
N LYS A 222 -14.31 -17.69 3.66
CA LYS A 222 -13.24 -16.74 3.33
C LYS A 222 -12.96 -15.77 4.47
N HIS A 223 -14.02 -15.16 5.02
CA HIS A 223 -13.92 -14.10 6.01
C HIS A 223 -15.03 -14.13 7.05
N VAL A 224 -14.73 -13.62 8.24
CA VAL A 224 -15.70 -13.29 9.29
C VAL A 224 -15.50 -11.83 9.65
N GLU A 225 -16.58 -11.04 9.64
CA GLU A 225 -16.54 -9.62 10.02
C GLU A 225 -17.19 -9.43 11.40
N ILE A 226 -16.44 -8.77 12.28
CA ILE A 226 -16.87 -8.42 13.63
C ILE A 226 -17.08 -6.91 13.65
N THR A 227 -18.26 -6.50 14.10
CA THR A 227 -18.63 -5.10 14.22
C THR A 227 -18.83 -4.75 15.69
N ILE A 228 -18.20 -3.67 16.13
CA ILE A 228 -18.25 -3.19 17.52
C ILE A 228 -18.72 -1.73 17.50
N ALA A 229 -19.69 -1.41 18.35
CA ALA A 229 -20.19 -0.04 18.50
C ALA A 229 -19.15 0.84 19.18
N GLY A 230 -19.07 2.11 18.79
CA GLY A 230 -18.07 3.07 19.29
C GLY A 230 -18.06 3.22 20.82
N ALA A 231 -19.24 3.18 21.44
CA ALA A 231 -19.41 3.28 22.88
C ALA A 231 -18.74 2.13 23.67
N ASP A 232 -18.56 0.96 23.05
CA ASP A 232 -17.99 -0.21 23.72
C ASP A 232 -16.45 -0.27 23.62
N ILE A 233 -15.86 0.47 22.68
CA ILE A 233 -14.43 0.36 22.34
C ILE A 233 -13.55 0.78 23.51
N SER A 234 -13.90 1.87 24.20
CA SER A 234 -13.19 2.32 25.41
C SER A 234 -13.21 1.24 26.49
N GLY A 235 -14.35 0.58 26.69
CA GLY A 235 -14.48 -0.54 27.62
C GLY A 235 -13.56 -1.72 27.29
N PHE A 236 -13.37 -2.05 26.01
CA PHE A 236 -12.39 -3.05 25.59
C PHE A 236 -10.95 -2.62 25.89
N VAL A 237 -10.60 -1.36 25.62
CA VAL A 237 -9.27 -0.82 25.94
C VAL A 237 -8.99 -0.89 27.45
N ASP A 238 -9.94 -0.45 28.27
CA ASP A 238 -9.78 -0.41 29.73
C ASP A 238 -9.66 -1.81 30.33
N ARG A 239 -10.53 -2.75 29.94
CA ARG A 239 -10.42 -4.15 30.37
C ARG A 239 -9.13 -4.79 29.89
N GLY A 240 -8.70 -4.46 28.68
CA GLY A 240 -7.46 -4.94 28.08
C GLY A 240 -6.20 -4.51 28.83
N ARG A 241 -6.20 -3.31 29.40
CA ARG A 241 -5.11 -2.79 30.25
C ARG A 241 -4.99 -3.54 31.58
N LEU A 242 -6.05 -4.19 32.05
CA LEU A 242 -6.05 -5.02 33.26
C LEU A 242 -5.48 -6.43 33.03
N LEU A 243 -5.35 -6.86 31.76
CA LEU A 243 -4.78 -8.16 31.42
C LEU A 243 -3.24 -8.14 31.56
N LYS A 244 -2.64 -9.28 31.90
CA LYS A 244 -1.18 -9.42 32.04
C LYS A 244 -0.52 -9.44 30.66
N ASP A 245 0.65 -8.79 30.54
CA ASP A 245 1.51 -8.78 29.34
C ASP A 245 0.89 -8.21 28.05
N THR A 246 -0.10 -7.32 28.16
CA THR A 246 -0.84 -6.73 27.03
C THR A 246 -0.57 -5.24 26.83
N ARG A 247 0.48 -4.68 27.45
CA ARG A 247 0.75 -3.22 27.51
C ARG A 247 0.68 -2.50 26.16
N ASN A 248 1.06 -3.18 25.08
CA ASN A 248 1.10 -2.59 23.73
C ASN A 248 -0.11 -2.97 22.84
N LYS A 249 -1.01 -3.83 23.32
CA LYS A 249 -2.18 -4.28 22.57
C LYS A 249 -3.41 -4.56 23.46
N PRO A 250 -3.82 -3.59 24.31
CA PRO A 250 -4.90 -3.81 25.26
C PRO A 250 -6.22 -4.17 24.57
N PHE A 251 -6.61 -3.44 23.52
CA PHE A 251 -7.89 -3.66 22.85
C PHE A 251 -7.98 -5.07 22.27
N THR A 252 -6.97 -5.49 21.52
CA THR A 252 -6.90 -6.78 20.84
C THR A 252 -6.89 -7.93 21.84
N ALA A 253 -6.23 -7.76 22.98
CA ALA A 253 -6.21 -8.79 24.03
C ALA A 253 -7.59 -8.98 24.68
N ALA A 254 -8.29 -7.87 24.98
CA ALA A 254 -9.65 -7.94 25.49
C ALA A 254 -10.61 -8.56 24.47
N LEU A 255 -10.50 -8.15 23.20
CA LEU A 255 -11.28 -8.73 22.10
C LEU A 255 -11.02 -10.24 21.96
N SER A 256 -9.76 -10.66 21.97
CA SER A 256 -9.39 -12.08 21.87
C SER A 256 -9.99 -12.89 23.01
N THR A 257 -9.98 -12.37 24.23
CA THR A 257 -10.56 -13.04 25.39
C THR A 257 -12.09 -13.13 25.25
N TYR A 258 -12.73 -12.04 24.84
CA TYR A 258 -14.18 -11.97 24.64
C TYR A 258 -14.66 -12.97 23.57
N LEU A 259 -14.03 -12.99 22.40
CA LEU A 259 -14.39 -13.89 21.30
C LEU A 259 -14.16 -15.35 21.68
N LYS A 260 -13.07 -15.64 22.39
CA LYS A 260 -12.78 -17.01 22.86
C LYS A 260 -13.82 -17.49 23.86
N GLN A 261 -14.23 -16.63 24.79
CA GLN A 261 -15.19 -16.99 25.84
C GLN A 261 -16.63 -17.09 25.33
N HIS A 262 -17.06 -16.18 24.46
CA HIS A 262 -18.47 -16.08 24.05
C HIS A 262 -18.78 -16.73 22.71
N LEU A 263 -17.79 -16.87 21.81
CA LEU A 263 -17.99 -17.39 20.46
C LEU A 263 -17.11 -18.62 20.16
N ALA A 264 -16.34 -19.10 21.13
CA ALA A 264 -15.32 -20.15 20.94
C ALA A 264 -14.35 -19.84 19.78
N LEU A 265 -14.12 -18.55 19.51
CA LEU A 265 -13.30 -18.07 18.39
C LEU A 265 -11.97 -17.53 18.90
N ASP A 266 -10.88 -18.22 18.57
CA ASP A 266 -9.52 -17.82 18.96
C ASP A 266 -8.81 -17.06 17.84
N ILE A 267 -8.78 -15.72 17.94
CA ILE A 267 -8.09 -14.85 16.97
C ILE A 267 -6.57 -14.86 17.14
N SER A 268 -6.04 -15.45 18.21
CA SER A 268 -4.60 -15.62 18.42
C SER A 268 -4.04 -16.87 17.73
N HIS A 269 -4.92 -17.72 17.19
CA HIS A 269 -4.53 -18.93 16.49
C HIS A 269 -3.77 -18.61 15.19
N PRO A 270 -2.65 -19.30 14.87
CA PRO A 270 -1.78 -18.95 13.74
C PRO A 270 -2.44 -19.04 12.36
N LYS A 271 -3.56 -19.76 12.26
CA LYS A 271 -4.35 -19.87 11.02
C LYS A 271 -5.45 -18.81 10.87
N VAL A 272 -5.57 -17.89 11.84
CA VAL A 272 -6.50 -16.76 11.81
C VAL A 272 -5.68 -15.49 11.63
N GLN A 273 -6.10 -14.61 10.74
CA GLN A 273 -5.41 -13.36 10.47
C GLN A 273 -6.39 -12.21 10.44
N ILE A 274 -6.04 -11.08 11.05
CA ILE A 274 -6.77 -9.83 10.88
C ILE A 274 -6.36 -9.27 9.52
N SER A 275 -7.29 -9.32 8.57
CA SER A 275 -7.06 -8.93 7.17
C SER A 275 -7.47 -7.51 6.83
N ARG A 276 -8.39 -6.94 7.62
CA ARG A 276 -8.85 -5.56 7.49
C ARG A 276 -9.36 -5.03 8.82
N ILE A 277 -9.07 -3.78 9.09
CA ILE A 277 -9.70 -2.96 10.13
C ILE A 277 -10.26 -1.71 9.45
N ALA A 278 -11.51 -1.37 9.72
CA ALA A 278 -12.13 -0.16 9.20
C ALA A 278 -12.93 0.56 10.29
N CYS A 279 -12.75 1.88 10.34
CA CYS A 279 -13.55 2.79 11.13
C CYS A 279 -13.74 4.11 10.34
N ASN A 280 -14.41 5.07 10.96
CA ASN A 280 -14.70 6.35 10.33
C ASN A 280 -13.42 7.14 9.96
N SER A 281 -12.32 6.94 10.69
CA SER A 281 -11.06 7.67 10.49
C SER A 281 -10.13 7.00 9.47
N PHE A 282 -10.12 5.66 9.39
CA PHE A 282 -9.28 4.96 8.44
C PHE A 282 -9.84 3.60 8.05
N HIS A 283 -9.45 3.12 6.86
CA HIS A 283 -9.69 1.76 6.40
C HIS A 283 -8.33 1.17 6.01
N LEU A 284 -7.88 0.17 6.75
CA LEU A 284 -6.59 -0.47 6.57
C LEU A 284 -6.81 -1.96 6.31
N GLY A 285 -6.46 -2.43 5.13
CA GLY A 285 -6.47 -3.85 4.78
C GLY A 285 -5.11 -4.32 4.29
N THR A 286 -4.99 -5.60 3.97
CA THR A 286 -3.73 -6.19 3.50
C THR A 286 -3.12 -5.45 2.31
N GLU A 287 -3.90 -4.95 1.35
CA GLU A 287 -3.34 -4.28 0.15
C GLU A 287 -3.94 -2.89 -0.11
N ARG A 288 -4.85 -2.43 0.76
CA ARG A 288 -5.63 -1.22 0.54
C ARG A 288 -5.61 -0.32 1.77
N LEU A 289 -5.50 0.98 1.51
CA LEU A 289 -5.51 2.02 2.53
C LEU A 289 -6.49 3.13 2.13
N LYS A 290 -7.29 3.59 3.08
CA LYS A 290 -8.00 4.87 3.02
C LYS A 290 -7.79 5.58 4.34
N LEU A 291 -7.32 6.83 4.28
CA LEU A 291 -7.26 7.72 5.43
C LEU A 291 -8.33 8.79 5.25
N VAL A 292 -9.00 9.15 6.33
CA VAL A 292 -9.92 10.30 6.36
C VAL A 292 -9.16 11.46 6.98
N ALA A 293 -9.42 12.68 6.49
CA ALA A 293 -8.80 13.87 7.05
C ALA A 293 -9.17 13.96 8.55
N PRO A 294 -8.21 14.16 9.45
CA PRO A 294 -8.51 14.38 10.86
C PRO A 294 -9.32 15.68 11.01
N ASP A 295 -10.21 15.71 11.99
CA ASP A 295 -10.94 16.92 12.32
C ASP A 295 -9.95 17.90 12.96
N PRO A 296 -9.74 19.11 12.37
CA PRO A 296 -8.89 20.10 12.99
C PRO A 296 -9.49 20.49 14.34
N LEU A 297 -8.63 20.78 15.32
CA LEU A 297 -9.07 21.37 16.58
C LEU A 297 -9.94 22.59 16.28
N ALA A 298 -11.13 22.66 16.85
CA ALA A 298 -11.93 23.87 16.77
C ALA A 298 -11.12 25.02 17.40
N ASP A 299 -10.95 26.12 16.66
CA ASP A 299 -10.21 27.32 17.08
C ASP A 299 -10.70 27.82 18.46
N THR A 300 -10.11 27.33 19.54
CA THR A 300 -10.22 27.97 20.85
C THR A 300 -9.11 28.99 20.96
N SER A 301 -9.50 30.25 20.68
CA SER A 301 -8.78 31.51 20.86
C SER A 301 -7.46 31.69 20.11
N PHE A 302 -7.52 32.52 19.07
CA PHE A 302 -6.41 33.36 18.65
C PHE A 302 -5.96 34.22 19.85
N SER A 303 -4.93 33.79 20.57
CA SER A 303 -4.08 34.70 21.32
C SER A 303 -2.86 34.99 20.46
N ASP A 304 -2.79 36.24 20.04
CA ASP A 304 -1.76 36.84 19.20
C ASP A 304 -0.44 36.97 19.99
N GLU A 305 0.27 35.86 20.21
CA GLU A 305 1.68 35.89 20.60
C GLU A 305 2.42 34.73 19.93
N GLY A 306 3.46 35.08 19.17
CA GLY A 306 4.31 34.15 18.44
C GLY A 306 4.94 33.10 19.36
N GLY A 307 4.45 31.86 19.25
CA GLY A 307 5.01 30.68 19.88
C GLY A 307 4.75 29.47 18.98
N MET A 308 5.82 28.74 18.68
CA MET A 308 5.78 27.54 17.85
C MET A 308 4.96 26.41 18.49
N SER A 309 4.35 25.58 17.63
CA SER A 309 3.50 24.40 17.85
C SER A 309 2.05 24.66 18.29
N GLN A 310 1.14 24.68 17.30
CA GLN A 310 -0.24 24.25 17.51
C GLN A 310 -0.18 22.79 18.03
N ASP A 311 -0.79 22.52 19.18
CA ASP A 311 -0.86 21.15 19.73
C ASP A 311 -1.61 20.26 18.73
N ALA A 312 -0.91 19.35 18.04
CA ALA A 312 -1.52 18.44 17.07
C ALA A 312 -2.60 17.59 17.76
N SER A 313 -3.74 17.37 17.09
CA SER A 313 -4.82 16.56 17.65
C SER A 313 -4.37 15.10 17.83
N ALA A 314 -5.01 14.36 18.74
CA ALA A 314 -4.68 12.95 18.94
C ALA A 314 -4.87 12.11 17.67
N SER A 315 -5.87 12.46 16.85
CA SER A 315 -6.07 11.84 15.54
C SER A 315 -4.95 12.15 14.53
N GLU A 316 -4.42 13.38 14.51
CA GLU A 316 -3.29 13.78 13.66
C GLU A 316 -2.01 13.02 14.04
N LEU A 317 -1.69 12.99 15.34
CA LEU A 317 -0.53 12.24 15.85
C LEU A 317 -0.62 10.75 15.50
N ALA A 318 -1.81 10.18 15.61
CA ALA A 318 -2.03 8.78 15.25
C ALA A 318 -1.87 8.52 13.75
N VAL A 319 -2.33 9.44 12.88
CA VAL A 319 -2.15 9.37 11.43
C VAL A 319 -0.68 9.53 11.05
N GLN A 320 0.06 10.43 11.70
CA GLN A 320 1.49 10.61 11.49
C GLN A 320 2.27 9.34 11.88
N GLU A 321 1.95 8.73 13.01
CA GLU A 321 2.58 7.47 13.42
C GLU A 321 2.21 6.31 12.47
N LEU A 322 0.98 6.25 11.99
CA LEU A 322 0.56 5.29 10.99
C LEU A 322 1.33 5.47 9.66
N TYR A 323 1.45 6.72 9.20
CA TYR A 323 2.22 7.07 8.01
C TYR A 323 3.67 6.59 8.12
N THR A 324 4.35 6.95 9.22
CA THR A 324 5.75 6.55 9.44
C THR A 324 5.91 5.03 9.54
N SER A 325 4.95 4.32 10.16
CA SER A 325 4.94 2.86 10.22
C SER A 325 4.80 2.23 8.84
N LEU A 326 3.93 2.75 7.97
CA LEU A 326 3.74 2.27 6.60
C LEU A 326 4.99 2.50 5.74
N VAL A 327 5.62 3.67 5.86
CA VAL A 327 6.88 3.96 5.14
C VAL A 327 8.00 3.00 5.57
N ARG A 328 8.15 2.75 6.87
CA ARG A 328 9.15 1.78 7.39
C ARG A 328 8.87 0.37 6.90
N GLU A 329 7.61 -0.05 6.89
CA GLU A 329 7.24 -1.36 6.34
C GLU A 329 7.49 -1.45 4.84
N ALA A 330 7.25 -0.37 4.10
CA ALA A 330 7.54 -0.33 2.66
C ALA A 330 9.04 -0.37 2.38
N ALA A 331 9.85 0.27 3.22
CA ALA A 331 11.31 0.28 3.15
C ALA A 331 11.98 -1.04 3.58
N GLY A 332 11.22 -2.01 4.11
CA GLY A 332 11.76 -3.26 4.65
C GLY A 332 12.49 -3.08 5.99
N SER A 333 12.36 -1.93 6.64
CA SER A 333 12.87 -1.66 7.99
C SER A 333 11.79 -1.81 9.07
N GLY A 334 10.63 -2.35 8.71
CA GLY A 334 9.54 -2.65 9.62
C GLY A 334 9.90 -3.73 10.65
N LYS A 335 9.39 -3.59 11.87
CA LYS A 335 9.63 -4.52 13.00
C LYS A 335 9.02 -5.91 12.80
N PHE A 336 8.26 -6.14 11.74
CA PHE A 336 7.35 -7.29 11.59
C PHE A 336 7.59 -8.12 10.32
N LEU A 337 8.78 -8.04 9.73
CA LEU A 337 9.18 -9.00 8.69
C LEU A 337 9.22 -10.42 9.31
N PRO A 338 8.57 -11.41 8.69
CA PRO A 338 8.79 -12.81 9.06
C PRO A 338 10.28 -13.14 8.88
N GLU A 339 10.91 -13.73 9.89
CA GLU A 339 12.33 -14.12 9.86
C GLU A 339 12.69 -15.04 8.67
N ASP A 340 11.71 -15.69 8.04
CA ASP A 340 11.94 -16.60 6.92
C ASP A 340 12.46 -15.90 5.65
N MET A 341 12.25 -14.59 5.49
CA MET A 341 12.79 -13.83 4.35
C MET A 341 14.17 -13.21 4.63
N SER A 342 14.62 -13.17 5.89
CA SER A 342 15.93 -12.59 6.25
C SER A 342 17.07 -13.60 6.27
N LYS A 343 16.75 -14.90 6.26
CA LYS A 343 17.74 -16.00 6.25
C LYS A 343 18.19 -16.39 4.84
N ALA A 344 17.34 -16.25 3.82
CA ALA A 344 17.71 -16.58 2.44
C ALA A 344 18.81 -15.65 1.86
N SER A 345 18.90 -14.40 2.32
CA SER A 345 19.86 -13.42 1.81
C SER A 345 21.22 -13.43 2.54
N LYS A 346 21.36 -14.22 3.62
CA LYS A 346 22.59 -14.25 4.45
C LYS A 346 23.47 -15.48 4.19
N GLU A 347 23.03 -16.43 3.38
CA GLU A 347 23.75 -17.71 3.18
C GLU A 347 24.42 -17.85 1.81
N GLU A 348 24.30 -16.87 0.92
CA GLU A 348 25.00 -16.85 -0.37
C GLU A 348 25.94 -15.64 -0.51
N THR A 349 26.92 -15.52 0.39
CA THR A 349 28.15 -14.76 0.11
C THR A 349 29.30 -15.34 0.91
N LEU A 350 29.95 -16.37 0.35
CA LEU A 350 31.29 -16.78 0.77
C LEU A 350 32.31 -16.21 -0.22
N SER A 351 33.05 -15.21 0.24
CA SER A 351 34.20 -14.62 -0.42
C SER A 351 35.38 -15.60 -0.52
N PRO A 352 36.29 -15.42 -1.48
CA PRO A 352 37.36 -16.36 -1.78
C PRO A 352 38.64 -16.02 -1.01
N THR A 353 39.30 -17.02 -0.42
CA THR A 353 40.74 -16.92 -0.08
C THR A 353 41.43 -18.28 -0.12
N ALA A 354 42.62 -18.23 -0.71
CA ALA A 354 43.50 -19.30 -1.12
C ALA A 354 43.93 -20.29 -0.01
N SER A 355 44.15 -21.55 -0.39
CA SER A 355 45.47 -22.19 -0.28
C SER A 355 45.47 -23.57 -0.95
N ALA A 356 46.51 -23.81 -1.74
CA ALA A 356 46.80 -25.07 -2.39
C ALA A 356 47.60 -25.97 -1.44
N GLN A 357 47.17 -27.22 -1.24
CA GLN A 357 48.07 -28.40 -1.32
C GLN A 357 47.33 -29.74 -1.22
N ALA A 358 47.60 -30.58 -2.22
CA ALA A 358 47.81 -32.03 -2.20
C ALA A 358 46.84 -32.96 -1.41
N GLY A 359 46.09 -33.78 -2.15
CA GLY A 359 45.26 -34.84 -1.55
C GLY A 359 44.64 -35.85 -2.51
N ARG A 360 45.44 -36.43 -3.40
CA ARG A 360 45.30 -37.74 -4.07
C ARG A 360 44.04 -38.58 -3.71
N ARG A 361 43.11 -38.80 -4.66
CA ARG A 361 42.51 -40.12 -4.97
C ARG A 361 41.54 -40.12 -6.18
N LYS A 362 41.95 -40.94 -7.17
CA LYS A 362 41.20 -41.92 -7.98
C LYS A 362 40.10 -41.46 -8.94
N ARG A 363 40.47 -41.50 -10.23
CA ARG A 363 39.59 -41.60 -11.41
C ARG A 363 38.69 -42.84 -11.34
N ALA A 364 37.44 -42.69 -11.78
CA ALA A 364 36.68 -43.77 -12.40
C ALA A 364 36.38 -43.37 -13.85
N ILE A 365 36.75 -44.25 -14.77
CA ILE A 365 36.62 -44.12 -16.22
C ILE A 365 35.35 -44.87 -16.65
N SER A 366 34.52 -44.17 -17.40
CA SER A 366 33.53 -44.57 -18.43
C SER A 366 32.76 -45.89 -18.32
N THR A 367 31.46 -45.83 -18.62
CA THR A 367 30.94 -46.47 -19.85
C THR A 367 29.73 -45.68 -20.37
N ALA A 368 29.80 -45.32 -21.64
CA ALA A 368 28.73 -44.71 -22.42
C ALA A 368 28.48 -45.60 -23.64
N ALA A 369 27.23 -45.94 -23.89
CA ALA A 369 26.64 -46.42 -25.16
C ALA A 369 25.11 -46.23 -25.00
N VAL A 370 24.47 -45.24 -25.61
CA VAL A 370 23.99 -45.12 -27.01
C VAL A 370 22.82 -46.04 -27.31
N ASP A 371 21.62 -45.46 -27.44
CA ASP A 371 20.71 -45.52 -28.61
C ASP A 371 19.34 -44.91 -28.23
N SER A 372 18.90 -43.77 -28.75
CA SER A 372 18.54 -43.34 -30.11
C SER A 372 17.10 -43.71 -30.54
N ASN A 373 16.28 -42.64 -30.62
CA ASN A 373 15.12 -42.38 -31.49
C ASN A 373 14.10 -43.50 -31.81
N ASN A 374 12.80 -43.19 -31.59
CA ASN A 374 11.92 -42.95 -32.74
C ASN A 374 10.63 -42.19 -32.41
N LYS A 375 10.30 -41.32 -33.37
CA LYS A 375 9.19 -40.38 -33.48
C LYS A 375 8.19 -40.96 -34.48
N LYS A 376 6.87 -40.96 -34.21
CA LYS A 376 5.85 -40.72 -35.25
C LYS A 376 4.41 -40.62 -34.71
N THR A 377 3.80 -39.51 -35.10
CA THR A 377 2.37 -39.21 -35.21
C THR A 377 1.75 -39.89 -36.44
N LYS A 378 0.47 -40.29 -36.41
CA LYS A 378 -0.62 -39.86 -37.34
C LYS A 378 -1.94 -40.64 -37.18
N ALA A 379 -3.01 -39.93 -37.53
CA ALA A 379 -4.45 -40.22 -37.50
C ALA A 379 -4.98 -41.25 -38.50
N ARG A 380 -6.23 -41.73 -38.28
CA ARG A 380 -7.46 -41.44 -39.08
C ARG A 380 -8.45 -42.64 -39.17
N ALA A 381 -9.73 -42.27 -39.06
CA ALA A 381 -11.02 -42.96 -39.14
C ALA A 381 -11.29 -44.06 -40.20
N LYS A 382 -12.24 -44.97 -39.88
CA LYS A 382 -13.31 -45.57 -40.72
C LYS A 382 -14.18 -46.51 -39.82
N GLU A 383 -15.48 -46.31 -39.61
CA GLU A 383 -16.68 -46.49 -40.47
C GLU A 383 -17.40 -47.86 -40.26
N SER A 384 -18.74 -47.80 -40.30
CA SER A 384 -19.79 -48.83 -40.38
C SER A 384 -20.32 -49.35 -39.03
N ASP A 385 -21.50 -48.95 -38.56
CA ASP A 385 -22.88 -49.09 -39.08
C ASP A 385 -23.48 -50.50 -38.85
N ARG A 386 -24.45 -50.57 -37.93
CA ARG A 386 -25.55 -51.57 -37.90
C ARG A 386 -26.58 -51.22 -36.81
N LYS A 387 -27.62 -50.51 -37.22
CA LYS A 387 -29.03 -50.96 -37.23
C LYS A 387 -29.51 -51.87 -36.06
N ILE A 388 -30.50 -51.40 -35.27
CA ILE A 388 -31.92 -51.87 -35.29
C ILE A 388 -32.70 -51.36 -34.06
N ASN A 389 -33.78 -50.63 -34.38
CA ASN A 389 -35.11 -50.50 -33.79
C ASN A 389 -35.37 -50.65 -32.28
N GLY A 390 -36.22 -49.73 -31.80
CA GLY A 390 -37.17 -49.99 -30.73
C GLY A 390 -37.81 -48.72 -30.19
N ASN A 391 -38.95 -48.32 -30.79
CA ASN A 391 -39.93 -47.38 -30.22
C ASN A 391 -40.21 -47.69 -28.75
N ASP A 392 -40.45 -46.68 -27.90
CA ASP A 392 -41.83 -46.22 -27.66
C ASP A 392 -41.86 -44.96 -26.80
N ASP A 393 -42.80 -44.08 -27.14
CA ASP A 393 -43.21 -42.92 -26.37
C ASP A 393 -43.86 -43.35 -25.04
N MET A 394 -43.63 -42.59 -23.96
CA MET A 394 -44.78 -42.09 -23.18
C MET A 394 -44.41 -40.94 -22.25
N ILE A 395 -45.23 -39.90 -22.40
CA ILE A 395 -45.36 -38.70 -21.59
C ILE A 395 -46.19 -39.01 -20.33
N GLY A 396 -45.84 -38.36 -19.22
CA GLY A 396 -46.80 -37.91 -18.20
C GLY A 396 -46.93 -38.76 -16.94
N VAL A 397 -46.33 -38.30 -15.84
CA VAL A 397 -46.96 -37.46 -14.78
C VAL A 397 -45.83 -36.87 -13.93
#